data_AF-A0A2G2ZYG5-F1
#
_entry.id   AF-A0A2G2ZYG5-F1
#
_cell.length_a   1.000
_cell.length_b   1.000
_cell.length_c   1.000
_cell.angle_alpha   90.00
_cell.angle_beta   90.00
_cell.angle_gamma   90.00
#
_symmetry.space_group_name_H-M   'P 1'
#
loop_
_entity.id
_entity.type
_entity.pdbx_description
1 polymer ?
#
loop_
_entity_poly.entity_id
_entity_poly.type
_entity_poly.pdbx_seq_one_letter_code
_entity_poly.pdbx_strand_id
1 'polypeptide(L)'
;MNMMKVYSSDDPTLNAGGQEYLLNEYINGFRMHAIDPWHTVDNIFIPVNVKDKHHWVLTVLSFSERCIFIYDSYSSSGHDVVVLAEIEKLAEIIPLCL
;
A
#
# COMPACT_ATOMS: atom_id res chain seq x y z
N MET A 1 19.16 -3.22 -0.27
CA MET A 1 18.92 -2.12 0.69
C MET A 1 17.76 -2.59 1.58
N ASN A 2 17.97 -2.76 2.89
CA ASN A 2 16.97 -3.35 3.78
C ASN A 2 15.88 -2.31 4.07
N MET A 3 14.65 -2.56 3.63
CA MET A 3 13.49 -1.67 3.81
C MET A 3 13.23 -1.36 5.30
N MET A 4 13.49 -2.31 6.21
CA MET A 4 13.36 -2.07 7.65
C MET A 4 14.39 -1.08 8.21
N LYS A 5 15.52 -0.89 7.53
CA LYS A 5 16.55 0.03 8.03
C LYS A 5 16.23 1.50 7.75
N VAL A 6 15.28 1.77 6.86
CA VAL A 6 14.82 3.13 6.54
C VAL A 6 13.82 3.63 7.59
N TYR A 7 13.15 2.73 8.31
CA TYR A 7 12.13 3.05 9.31
C TYR A 7 12.61 2.78 10.74
N SER A 8 13.78 3.33 11.11
CA SER A 8 14.22 3.29 12.51
C SER A 8 13.32 4.22 13.33
N SER A 9 12.58 3.67 14.28
CA SER A 9 11.59 4.39 15.13
C SER A 9 12.17 5.52 16.01
N ASP A 10 13.49 5.70 16.00
CA ASP A 10 14.21 6.65 16.85
C ASP A 10 14.67 7.92 16.10
N ASP A 11 14.29 8.11 14.82
CA ASP A 11 14.66 9.33 14.09
C ASP A 11 13.70 10.50 14.44
N PRO A 12 14.20 11.57 15.09
CA PRO A 12 13.37 12.67 15.58
C PRO A 12 12.81 13.56 14.46
N THR A 13 13.24 13.37 13.20
CA THR A 13 12.74 14.14 12.05
C THR A 13 11.47 13.56 11.41
N LEU A 14 11.03 12.38 11.82
CA LEU A 14 9.89 11.64 11.23
C LEU A 14 8.50 12.08 11.71
N ASN A 15 8.39 13.05 12.62
CA ASN A 15 7.12 13.46 13.24
C ASN A 15 6.40 14.62 12.52
N ALA A 16 6.79 14.98 11.30
CA ALA A 16 6.41 16.27 10.71
C ALA A 16 5.00 16.33 10.06
N GLY A 17 4.26 15.22 9.93
CA GLY A 17 3.06 15.21 9.05
C GLY A 17 1.87 14.32 9.41
N GLY A 18 1.84 13.64 10.57
CA GLY A 18 0.69 12.83 11.02
C GLY A 18 0.39 11.54 10.22
N GLN A 19 0.77 11.46 8.94
CA GLN A 19 0.51 10.32 8.05
C GLN A 19 1.38 9.08 8.37
N GLU A 20 2.64 9.25 8.81
CA GLU A 20 3.49 8.12 9.21
C GLU A 20 3.09 7.52 10.57
N TYR A 21 2.49 8.31 11.47
CA TYR A 21 2.00 7.84 12.77
C TYR A 21 0.94 6.74 12.59
N LEU A 22 0.00 6.96 11.68
CA LEU A 22 -1.07 6.02 11.37
C LEU A 22 -0.53 4.72 10.74
N LEU A 23 0.45 4.82 9.84
CA LEU A 23 1.06 3.66 9.21
C LEU A 23 1.82 2.79 10.23
N ASN A 24 2.54 3.42 11.15
CA ASN A 24 3.26 2.71 12.21
C ASN A 24 2.29 2.03 13.20
N GLU A 25 1.18 2.65 13.56
CA GLU A 25 0.14 2.01 14.38
C GLU A 25 -0.45 0.76 13.69
N TYR A 26 -0.74 0.83 12.39
CA TYR A 26 -1.24 -0.31 11.63
C TYR A 26 -0.23 -1.46 11.57
N ILE A 27 1.05 -1.18 11.28
CA ILE A 27 2.11 -2.20 11.23
C ILE A 27 2.26 -2.88 12.59
N ASN A 28 2.10 -2.13 13.68
CA ASN A 28 2.16 -2.67 15.05
C ASN A 28 0.84 -3.33 15.52
N GLY A 29 -0.16 -3.46 14.63
CA GLY A 29 -1.41 -4.17 14.91
C GLY A 29 -2.42 -3.38 15.73
N PHE A 30 -2.21 -2.07 15.93
CA PHE A 30 -3.23 -1.19 16.50
C PHE A 30 -4.30 -0.89 15.45
N ARG A 31 -5.57 -0.79 15.89
CA ARG A 31 -6.66 -0.47 14.97
C ARG A 31 -6.49 0.97 14.51
N MET A 32 -6.20 1.18 13.22
CA MET A 32 -6.39 2.48 12.60
C MET A 32 -7.82 2.96 12.86
N HIS A 33 -7.95 4.17 13.39
CA HIS A 33 -9.23 4.83 13.52
C HIS A 33 -9.79 5.08 12.10
N ALA A 34 -10.57 4.13 11.59
CA ALA A 34 -11.29 4.23 10.31
C ALA A 34 -12.51 5.16 10.44
N ILE A 35 -12.26 6.38 10.91
CA ILE A 35 -13.29 7.41 11.17
C ILE A 35 -13.37 8.38 9.98
N ASP A 36 -12.31 8.45 9.16
CA ASP A 36 -12.25 9.39 8.05
C ASP A 36 -13.25 8.99 6.94
N PRO A 37 -14.13 9.92 6.51
CA PRO A 37 -15.01 9.67 5.37
C PRO A 37 -14.21 9.33 4.11
N TRP A 38 -14.66 8.36 3.33
CA TRP A 38 -13.97 7.94 2.10
C TRP A 38 -13.67 9.09 1.12
N HIS A 39 -14.53 10.12 1.09
CA HIS A 39 -14.35 11.29 0.22
C HIS A 39 -13.24 12.25 0.68
N THR A 40 -12.68 12.07 1.88
CA THR A 40 -11.57 12.87 2.40
C THR A 40 -10.23 12.13 2.34
N VAL A 41 -10.22 10.90 1.83
CA VAL A 41 -9.01 10.08 1.73
C VAL A 41 -8.38 10.28 0.35
N ASP A 42 -7.11 10.67 0.32
CA ASP A 42 -6.37 10.84 -0.94
C ASP A 42 -5.82 9.52 -1.52
N ASN A 43 -5.49 8.57 -0.64
CA ASN A 43 -4.84 7.32 -1.00
C ASN A 43 -5.41 6.13 -0.21
N ILE A 44 -5.70 5.02 -0.89
CA ILE A 44 -6.10 3.75 -0.28
C ILE A 44 -4.99 2.73 -0.48
N PHE A 45 -4.50 2.16 0.63
CA PHE A 45 -3.47 1.11 0.64
C PHE A 45 -4.14 -0.28 0.67
N ILE A 46 -3.80 -1.11 -0.32
CA ILE A 46 -4.40 -2.43 -0.51
C ILE A 46 -3.25 -3.46 -0.64
N PRO A 47 -3.05 -4.35 0.36
CA PRO A 47 -2.14 -5.46 0.18
C PRO A 47 -2.77 -6.51 -0.75
N VAL A 48 -2.07 -6.86 -1.82
CA VAL A 48 -2.51 -7.85 -2.82
C VAL A 48 -1.64 -9.10 -2.73
N ASN A 49 -2.29 -10.26 -2.60
CA ASN A 49 -1.62 -11.55 -2.57
C ASN A 49 -1.46 -12.10 -4.00
N VAL A 50 -0.21 -12.20 -4.45
CA VAL A 50 0.14 -12.82 -5.73
C VAL A 50 0.36 -14.30 -5.49
N LYS A 51 -0.74 -15.08 -5.55
CA LYS A 51 -0.79 -16.49 -5.14
C LYS A 51 0.32 -17.35 -5.76
N ASP A 52 0.55 -17.20 -7.07
CA ASP A 52 1.53 -17.99 -7.81
C ASP A 52 2.97 -17.77 -7.33
N LYS A 53 3.23 -16.65 -6.66
CA LYS A 53 4.54 -16.25 -6.16
C LYS A 53 4.67 -16.35 -4.65
N HIS A 54 3.59 -16.69 -3.93
CA HIS A 54 3.54 -16.67 -2.45
C HIS A 54 4.07 -15.35 -1.89
N HIS A 55 3.75 -14.25 -2.57
CA HIS A 55 4.34 -12.93 -2.34
C HIS A 55 3.25 -11.88 -2.22
N TRP A 56 3.45 -10.92 -1.33
CA TRP A 56 2.53 -9.80 -1.14
C TRP A 56 3.10 -8.54 -1.76
N VAL A 57 2.25 -7.86 -2.53
CA VAL A 57 2.55 -6.59 -3.17
C VAL A 57 1.66 -5.53 -2.55
N LEU A 58 2.17 -4.32 -2.34
CA LEU A 58 1.38 -3.22 -1.85
C LEU A 58 0.89 -2.37 -3.03
N THR A 59 -0.42 -2.22 -3.12
CA THR A 59 -1.08 -1.38 -4.13
C THR A 59 -1.61 -0.11 -3.48
N VAL A 60 -1.42 1.04 -4.13
CA VAL A 60 -1.93 2.32 -3.67
C VAL A 60 -2.85 2.89 -4.74
N LEU A 61 -4.14 3.00 -4.43
CA LEU A 61 -5.10 3.74 -5.26
C LEU A 61 -5.04 5.21 -4.86
N SER A 62 -4.54 6.06 -5.77
CA SER A 62 -4.49 7.51 -5.56
C SER A 62 -5.65 8.20 -6.28
N PHE A 63 -6.51 8.89 -5.54
CA PHE A 63 -7.63 9.63 -6.12
C PHE A 63 -7.18 10.94 -6.78
N SER A 64 -6.17 11.60 -6.20
CA SER A 64 -5.61 12.84 -6.74
C SER A 64 -4.90 12.60 -8.08
N GLU A 65 -4.12 11.53 -8.17
CA GLU A 65 -3.38 11.17 -9.39
C GLU A 65 -4.21 10.31 -10.35
N ARG A 66 -5.36 9.78 -9.90
CA ARG A 66 -6.22 8.84 -10.65
C ARG A 66 -5.44 7.64 -11.17
N CYS A 67 -4.49 7.17 -10.37
CA CYS A 67 -3.54 6.13 -10.71
C CYS A 67 -3.51 5.05 -9.64
N ILE A 68 -3.10 3.85 -10.05
CA ILE A 68 -2.76 2.75 -9.15
C ILE A 68 -1.24 2.61 -9.15
N PHE A 69 -0.62 2.78 -7.99
CA PHE A 69 0.80 2.53 -7.79
C PHE A 69 1.03 1.14 -7.22
N ILE A 70 2.10 0.49 -7.68
CA ILE A 70 2.46 -0.86 -7.28
C ILE A 70 3.84 -0.82 -6.65
N TYR A 71 3.93 -1.22 -5.39
CA TYR A 71 5.17 -1.33 -4.64
C TYR A 71 5.48 -2.80 -4.41
N ASP A 72 6.47 -3.27 -5.16
CA ASP A 72 6.92 -4.65 -5.11
C ASP A 72 8.35 -4.75 -4.58
N SER A 73 8.54 -5.55 -3.52
CA SER A 73 9.85 -5.81 -2.93
C SER A 73 10.58 -7.01 -3.55
N TYR A 74 9.90 -7.77 -4.42
CA TYR A 74 10.45 -8.92 -5.10
C TYR A 74 10.57 -8.63 -6.59
N SER A 75 11.73 -8.97 -7.16
CA SER A 75 11.98 -8.81 -8.59
C SER A 75 12.59 -10.09 -9.14
N SER A 76 11.93 -10.67 -10.14
CA SER A 76 12.42 -11.82 -10.91
C SER A 76 11.87 -11.79 -12.33
N SER A 77 12.44 -12.59 -13.24
CA SER A 77 11.99 -12.61 -14.63
C SER A 77 10.52 -12.99 -14.76
N GLY A 78 9.74 -12.16 -15.48
CA GLY A 78 8.31 -12.37 -15.69
C GLY A 78 7.43 -12.17 -14.46
N HIS A 79 8.00 -11.74 -13.33
CA HIS A 79 7.26 -11.48 -12.09
C HIS A 79 6.23 -10.36 -12.26
N ASP A 80 6.66 -9.25 -12.85
CA ASP A 80 5.83 -8.06 -13.03
C ASP A 80 4.57 -8.35 -13.85
N VAL A 81 4.63 -9.30 -14.79
CA VAL A 81 3.48 -9.72 -15.60
C VAL A 81 2.43 -10.43 -14.74
N VAL A 82 2.86 -11.28 -13.81
CA VAL A 82 1.96 -11.98 -12.88
C VAL A 82 1.34 -11.00 -11.90
N VAL A 83 2.13 -10.07 -11.37
CA VAL A 83 1.64 -9.00 -10.49
C VAL A 83 0.60 -8.16 -11.21
N LEU A 84 0.93 -7.70 -12.43
CA LEU A 84 0.03 -6.86 -13.22
C LEU A 84 -1.31 -7.55 -13.48
N ALA A 85 -1.31 -8.85 -13.83
CA ALA A 85 -2.55 -9.61 -14.05
C ALA A 85 -3.46 -9.69 -12.81
N GLU A 86 -2.89 -9.72 -11.60
CA GLU A 86 -3.69 -9.66 -10.36
C GLU A 86 -4.19 -8.24 -10.07
N ILE A 87 -3.39 -7.21 -10.37
CA ILE A 87 -3.82 -5.81 -10.20
C ILE A 87 -4.88 -5.39 -11.21
N GLU A 88 -4.85 -5.89 -12.45
CA GLU A 88 -5.88 -5.63 -13.46
C GLU A 88 -7.26 -6.10 -12.99
N LYS A 89 -7.35 -7.30 -12.38
CA LYS A 89 -8.61 -7.81 -11.78
C LYS A 89 -9.10 -6.89 -10.66
N LEU A 90 -8.18 -6.34 -9.87
CA LEU A 90 -8.51 -5.39 -8.81
C LEU A 90 -9.01 -4.06 -9.40
N ALA A 91 -8.39 -3.57 -10.48
CA ALA A 91 -8.80 -2.34 -11.16
C ALA A 91 -10.22 -2.43 -11.73
N GLU A 92 -10.66 -3.60 -12.19
CA GLU A 92 -12.04 -3.82 -12.67
C GLU A 92 -13.10 -3.68 -11.57
N ILE A 93 -12.77 -4.07 -10.33
CA ILE A 93 -13.73 -4.04 -9.21
C ILE A 93 -13.73 -2.71 -8.44
N ILE A 94 -12.63 -1.95 -8.48
CA ILE A 94 -12.49 -0.68 -7.75
C ILE A 94 -13.66 0.28 -8.00
N PRO A 95 -14.11 0.53 -9.25
CA PRO A 95 -15.24 1.43 -9.52
C PRO A 95 -16.61 0.94 -9.01
N LEU A 96 -16.73 -0.33 -8.62
CA LEU A 96 -17.96 -0.89 -8.05
C LEU A 96 -17.99 -0.79 -6.52
N CYS A 97 -16.84 -0.54 -5.89
CA CYS A 97 -16.67 -0.55 -4.44
C CYS A 97 -16.52 0.86 -3.84
N LEU A 98 -16.34 1.89 -4.67
CA LEU A 98 -16.12 3.29 -4.30
C LEU A 98 -17.13 4.19 -5.00
#